data_AF-A0A814Y0C4-F1
#
_entry.id   AF-A0A814Y0C4-F1
#
_cell.length_a   1.000
_cell.length_b   1.000
_cell.length_c   1.000
_cell.angle_alpha   90.00
_cell.angle_beta   90.00
_cell.angle_gamma   90.00
#
_symmetry.space_group_name_H-M   'P 1'
#
loop_
_entity.id
_entity.type
_entity.pdbx_description
1 polymer ?
#
loop_
_entity_poly.entity_id
_entity_poly.type
_entity_poly.pdbx_seq_one_letter_code
_entity_poly.pdbx_strand_id
1 'polypeptide(L)'
;MRKAFKGRPGVQFEVGDSAPDLMFADDSAVLGEDDTEATDILYDIARIAQSFGLQINAEKAKVLTTDGSPATVYLNGVQIEQVSEKLA
;
A
#
# COMPACT_ATOMS: atom_id res chain seq x y z
N MET A 1 4.74 15.96 -2.08
CA MET A 1 5.19 15.39 -0.80
C MET A 1 6.18 16.28 -0.02
N ARG A 2 7.17 16.95 -0.66
CA ARG A 2 8.09 17.93 0.00
C ARG A 2 7.52 18.87 1.07
N LYS A 3 6.31 19.41 0.91
CA LYS A 3 5.68 20.28 1.93
C LYS A 3 5.17 19.51 3.15
N ALA A 4 4.71 18.26 2.98
CA ALA A 4 4.18 17.41 4.06
C ALA A 4 5.28 16.90 5.00
N PHE A 5 6.51 16.73 4.49
CA PHE A 5 7.69 16.35 5.28
C PHE A 5 8.58 17.51 5.69
N LYS A 6 8.11 18.77 5.58
CA LYS A 6 8.92 19.94 5.97
C LYS A 6 9.26 19.86 7.47
N GLY A 7 10.54 19.64 7.78
CA GLY A 7 11.03 19.49 9.17
C GLY A 7 10.84 18.10 9.77
N ARG A 8 10.48 17.08 8.97
CA ARG A 8 10.41 15.67 9.39
C ARG A 8 11.39 14.83 8.56
N PRO A 9 12.03 13.81 9.15
CA PRO A 9 13.03 13.00 8.45
C PRO A 9 12.44 12.15 7.31
N GLY A 10 11.12 11.94 7.28
CA GLY A 10 10.44 11.11 6.28
C GLY A 10 9.54 10.07 6.93
N VAL A 11 9.11 9.08 6.15
CA VAL A 11 8.51 7.84 6.69
C VAL A 11 9.64 6.90 7.08
N GLN A 12 9.65 6.45 8.33
CA GLN A 12 10.65 5.51 8.84
C GLN A 12 10.27 4.08 8.45
N PHE A 13 11.22 3.33 7.89
CA PHE A 13 11.03 1.93 7.47
C PHE A 13 12.00 0.97 8.15
N GLU A 14 13.11 1.48 8.71
CA GLU A 14 14.01 0.74 9.58
C GLU A 14 14.54 1.69 10.68
N VAL A 15 15.11 1.15 11.76
CA VAL A 15 15.69 1.96 12.83
C VAL A 15 16.85 2.78 12.25
N GLY A 16 16.66 4.10 12.15
CA GLY A 16 17.63 5.02 11.56
C GLY A 16 17.39 5.34 10.08
N ASP A 17 16.60 4.53 9.37
CA ASP A 17 16.34 4.74 7.95
C ASP A 17 14.94 5.31 7.70
N SER A 18 14.93 6.46 7.04
CA SER A 18 13.73 7.20 6.70
C SER A 18 13.75 7.61 5.24
N ALA A 19 12.61 7.49 4.56
CA ALA A 19 12.41 8.00 3.21
C ALA A 19 11.93 9.46 3.27
N PRO A 20 12.81 10.47 3.06
CA PRO A 20 12.49 11.89 3.25
C PRO A 20 11.52 12.44 2.20
N ASP A 21 11.35 11.70 1.11
CA ASP A 21 10.46 12.05 0.02
C ASP A 21 10.07 10.78 -0.73
N LEU A 22 8.79 10.41 -0.69
CA LEU A 22 8.18 9.57 -1.72
C LEU A 22 7.91 10.49 -2.92
N MET A 23 8.96 11.08 -3.53
CA MET A 23 8.78 11.73 -4.84
C MET A 23 8.51 10.60 -5.82
N PHE A 24 7.36 10.64 -6.50
CA PHE A 24 6.93 9.67 -7.53
C PHE A 24 6.14 8.41 -7.10
N ALA A 25 5.26 8.49 -6.10
CA ALA A 25 4.41 7.34 -5.78
C ALA A 25 2.98 7.76 -5.41
N ASP A 26 2.12 7.90 -6.41
CA ASP A 26 0.73 7.46 -6.27
C ASP A 26 0.67 5.93 -6.09
N ASP A 27 1.64 5.23 -6.65
CA ASP A 27 1.82 3.79 -6.50
C ASP A 27 2.72 3.45 -5.31
N SER A 28 2.17 2.74 -4.32
CA SER A 28 2.90 2.20 -3.16
C SER A 28 2.62 0.70 -3.06
N ALA A 29 3.61 -0.07 -2.61
CA ALA A 29 3.46 -1.49 -2.29
C ALA A 29 3.61 -1.69 -0.79
N VAL A 30 2.79 -2.57 -0.23
CA VAL A 30 2.85 -3.00 1.17
C VAL A 30 2.92 -4.52 1.23
N LEU A 31 3.55 -5.04 2.27
CA LEU A 31 3.72 -6.48 2.48
C LEU A 31 2.85 -6.89 3.67
N GLY A 32 2.16 -8.01 3.53
CA GLY A 32 1.45 -8.71 4.60
C GLY A 32 1.77 -10.19 4.52
N GLU A 33 1.71 -10.88 5.66
CA GLU A 33 1.95 -12.32 5.79
C GLU A 33 0.77 -13.13 5.24
N ASP A 34 -0.45 -12.64 5.42
CA ASP A 34 -1.68 -13.29 4.95
C ASP A 34 -2.75 -12.29 4.45
N ASP A 35 -3.84 -12.83 3.87
CA ASP A 35 -4.95 -12.05 3.31
C ASP A 35 -5.62 -11.14 4.35
N THR A 36 -5.68 -11.56 5.61
CA THR A 36 -6.31 -10.81 6.70
C THR A 36 -5.45 -9.61 7.04
N GLU A 37 -4.15 -9.83 7.26
CA GLU A 37 -3.20 -8.77 7.54
C GLU A 37 -3.12 -7.77 6.38
N ALA A 38 -3.04 -8.25 5.13
CA ALA A 38 -3.01 -7.40 3.95
C ALA A 38 -4.28 -6.53 3.84
N THR A 39 -5.46 -7.10 4.15
CA THR A 39 -6.73 -6.37 4.17
C THR A 39 -6.76 -5.31 5.26
N ASP A 40 -6.30 -5.63 6.47
CA ASP A 40 -6.27 -4.72 7.61
C ASP A 40 -5.30 -3.55 7.39
N ILE A 41 -4.09 -3.83 6.89
CA ILE A 41 -3.10 -2.81 6.52
C ILE A 41 -3.71 -1.86 5.48
N LEU A 42 -4.33 -2.40 4.44
CA LEU A 42 -4.91 -1.60 3.37
C LEU A 42 -6.09 -0.75 3.86
N TYR A 43 -6.93 -1.30 4.74
CA TYR A 43 -8.01 -0.56 5.39
C TYR A 43 -7.49 0.62 6.19
N ASP A 44 -6.45 0.41 7.00
CA ASP A 44 -5.84 1.47 7.81
C ASP A 44 -5.23 2.58 6.94
N ILE A 45 -4.52 2.22 5.86
CA ILE A 45 -3.99 3.18 4.89
C ILE A 45 -5.13 3.96 4.23
N ALA A 46 -6.19 3.29 3.78
CA ALA A 46 -7.34 3.95 3.17
C ALA A 46 -8.01 4.94 4.13
N ARG A 47 -8.20 4.54 5.40
CA ARG A 47 -8.76 5.38 6.46
C ARG A 47 -7.90 6.61 6.73
N ILE A 48 -6.57 6.44 6.83
CA ILE A 48 -5.64 7.54 7.07
C ILE A 48 -5.60 8.46 5.84
N ALA A 49 -5.50 7.92 4.63
CA ALA A 49 -5.50 8.68 3.38
C ALA A 49 -6.77 9.54 3.24
N GLN A 50 -7.93 9.00 3.58
CA GLN A 50 -9.20 9.72 3.56
C GLN A 50 -9.19 10.95 4.48
N SER A 51 -8.53 10.88 5.64
CA SER A 51 -8.38 12.04 6.55
C SER A 51 -7.60 13.20 5.93
N PHE A 52 -6.79 12.93 4.90
CA PHE A 52 -6.07 13.93 4.10
C PHE A 52 -6.77 14.27 2.78
N GLY A 53 -7.99 13.78 2.55
CA GLY A 53 -8.73 13.98 1.30
C GLY A 53 -8.20 13.15 0.12
N LEU A 54 -7.43 12.10 0.39
CA LEU A 54 -6.92 11.16 -0.62
C LEU A 54 -7.81 9.91 -0.66
N GLN A 55 -7.91 9.30 -1.83
CA GLN A 55 -8.65 8.04 -2.03
C GLN A 55 -7.78 7.07 -2.82
N ILE A 56 -7.69 5.82 -2.33
CA ILE A 56 -7.02 4.74 -3.06
C ILE A 56 -7.91 4.30 -4.21
N ASN A 57 -7.33 4.16 -5.40
CA ASN A 57 -8.04 3.67 -6.57
C ASN A 57 -8.08 2.13 -6.56
N ALA A 58 -9.23 1.56 -6.22
CA ALA A 58 -9.41 0.11 -6.13
C ALA A 58 -9.24 -0.62 -7.47
N GLU A 59 -9.52 0.03 -8.61
CA GLU A 59 -9.33 -0.56 -9.94
C GLU A 59 -7.85 -0.69 -10.32
N LYS A 60 -7.02 0.23 -9.79
CA LYS A 60 -5.57 0.23 -10.03
C LYS A 60 -4.79 -0.56 -9.00
N ALA A 61 -5.27 -0.65 -7.76
CA ALA A 61 -4.66 -1.47 -6.73
C ALA A 61 -4.65 -2.94 -7.18
N LYS A 62 -3.55 -3.64 -6.89
CA LYS A 62 -3.36 -5.06 -7.21
C LYS A 62 -2.81 -5.79 -5.99
N VAL A 63 -3.12 -7.08 -5.87
CA VAL A 63 -2.49 -7.98 -4.91
C VAL A 63 -1.62 -8.99 -5.66
N LEU A 64 -0.44 -9.28 -5.14
CA LEU A 64 0.49 -10.27 -5.66
C LEU A 64 0.88 -11.21 -4.52
N THR A 65 0.88 -12.51 -4.80
CA THR A 65 1.32 -13.57 -3.89
C THR A 65 2.65 -14.12 -4.36
N THR A 66 3.59 -14.34 -3.45
CA THR A 66 4.94 -14.84 -3.77
C THR A 66 4.96 -16.30 -4.21
N ASP A 67 3.98 -17.10 -3.77
CA ASP A 67 3.85 -18.53 -4.08
C ASP A 67 2.81 -18.82 -5.18
N GLY A 68 2.14 -17.79 -5.70
CA GLY A 68 1.08 -17.90 -6.69
C GLY A 68 -0.25 -18.43 -6.13
N SER A 69 -0.39 -18.57 -4.81
CA SER A 69 -1.66 -18.96 -4.18
C SER A 69 -2.75 -17.89 -4.41
N PRO A 70 -4.04 -18.26 -4.46
CA PRO A 70 -5.11 -17.27 -4.55
C PRO A 70 -5.13 -16.37 -3.31
N ALA A 71 -5.23 -15.05 -3.51
CA ALA A 71 -5.37 -14.05 -2.45
C ALA A 71 -6.74 -13.38 -2.51
N THR A 72 -7.32 -13.17 -1.34
CA THR A 72 -8.63 -12.53 -1.16
C THR A 72 -8.48 -11.28 -0.30
N VAL A 73 -8.08 -10.18 -0.94
CA VAL A 73 -7.90 -8.87 -0.27
C VAL A 73 -8.99 -7.89 -0.68
N TYR A 74 -9.52 -7.14 0.29
CA TYR A 74 -10.60 -6.18 0.09
C TYR A 74 -10.19 -4.74 0.40
N LEU A 75 -10.68 -3.79 -0.40
CA LEU A 75 -10.63 -2.36 -0.13
C LEU A 75 -12.05 -1.81 -0.12
N ASN A 76 -12.54 -1.36 1.05
CA ASN A 76 -13.89 -0.82 1.22
C ASN A 76 -15.00 -1.74 0.65
N GLY A 77 -14.85 -3.05 0.81
CA GLY A 77 -15.79 -4.06 0.31
C GLY A 77 -15.63 -4.43 -1.17
N VAL A 78 -14.68 -3.81 -1.90
CA VAL A 78 -14.31 -4.20 -3.27
C VAL A 78 -13.13 -5.17 -3.20
N GLN A 79 -13.25 -6.35 -3.79
CA GLN A 79 -12.13 -7.28 -3.92
C GLN A 79 -11.10 -6.71 -4.91
N ILE A 80 -9.84 -6.69 -4.48
CA ILE A 80 -8.73 -6.24 -5.33
C ILE A 80 -8.35 -7.32 -6.32
N GLU A 81 -8.01 -6.90 -7.54
CA GLU A 81 -7.52 -7.81 -8.56
C GLU A 81 -6.18 -8.44 -8.14
N GLN A 82 -6.14 -9.77 -8.12
CA GLN A 82 -4.90 -10.51 -7.99
C GLN A 82 -4.19 -10.58 -9.36
N VAL A 83 -2.93 -10.18 -9.37
CA VAL A 83 -2.02 -10.36 -10.50
C VAL A 83 -1.05 -11.50 -10.22
N SER A 84 -0.61 -12.18 -11.27
CA SER A 84 0.43 -13.20 -11.20
C SER A 84 1.66 -12.76 -11.98
N GLU A 85 2.86 -13.06 -11.47
CA GLU A 85 4.08 -12.92 -12.26
C GLU A 85 4.01 -13.87 -13.45
N LYS A 86 3.99 -13.33 -14.67
CA LYS A 86 4.37 -14.10 -15.84
C LYS A 86 5.86 -14.35 -15.74
N LEU A 87 6.26 -15.54 -15.31
CA LEU A 87 7.63 -16.02 -15.51
C LEU A 87 7.93 -15.92 -17.02
N ALA A 88 8.79 -14.97 -17.38
CA ALA A 88 9.28 -14.75 -18.74
C ALA A 88 10.46 -15.68 -19.04
#